data_AF-A0A4Q6CBN4-F1
#
_entry.id   AF-A0A4Q6CBN4-F1
#
_cell.length_a   1.000
_cell.length_b   1.000
_cell.length_c   1.000
_cell.angle_alpha   90.00
_cell.angle_beta   90.00
_cell.angle_gamma   90.00
#
_symmetry.space_group_name_H-M   'P 1'
#
loop_
_entity.id
_entity.type
_entity.pdbx_description
1 polymer ?
#
loop_
_entity_poly.entity_id
_entity_poly.type
_entity_poly.pdbx_seq_one_letter_code
_entity_poly.pdbx_strand_id
1 'polypeptide(L)'
;MRTQFLLFLSLSFLASCASSSAISTETFNEDHPPGLAYPALDTGKRMPAPKAISRLLLSLPAQDVLASRELRQRYLQGNIRMQEVPGQAGSKNYLVIDRNGSGYGFWIRSFQGTRPEITGYLVEVRGVCVELHGSDPAYAEPVAEAKRQCSVRGTSHFDSGLRAYRVIDGQPPEDVTASIAPDPAVSSAWREQYAALTASPIFVDDMNLGQLPVFRWIIETDPDQPLPVSDPYTFYNGHRAHAGFVVWNGERFENRKTVPRALWPCEKWRDYDGNLLPCADASPEGDRFIAD
;
A
#
# COMPACT_ATOMS: atom_id res chain seq x y z
N MET A 1 61.98 40.41 -23.95
CA MET A 1 62.45 39.19 -23.25
C MET A 1 61.62 39.07 -21.98
N ARG A 2 60.84 38.02 -21.67
CA ARG A 2 60.65 36.69 -22.24
C ARG A 2 59.20 36.30 -21.97
N THR A 3 58.63 35.65 -22.96
CA THR A 3 57.26 35.17 -23.17
C THR A 3 56.75 34.27 -22.03
N GLN A 4 55.54 34.51 -21.52
CA GLN A 4 54.82 33.53 -20.72
C GLN A 4 53.88 32.73 -21.62
N PHE A 5 54.10 31.42 -21.63
CA PHE A 5 53.42 30.43 -22.45
C PHE A 5 52.08 30.03 -21.83
N LEU A 6 51.05 29.98 -22.67
CA LEU A 6 49.76 29.34 -22.41
C LEU A 6 49.97 27.83 -22.19
N LEU A 7 49.33 27.30 -21.14
CA LEU A 7 49.09 25.87 -20.97
C LEU A 7 47.60 25.67 -20.68
N PHE A 8 46.87 25.33 -21.74
CA PHE A 8 45.51 24.78 -21.65
C PHE A 8 45.62 23.35 -21.11
N LEU A 9 45.10 23.10 -19.90
CA LEU A 9 44.82 21.75 -19.43
C LEU A 9 43.31 21.50 -19.57
N SER A 10 42.94 20.74 -20.59
CA SER A 10 41.61 20.17 -20.76
C SER A 10 41.45 18.97 -19.81
N LEU A 11 40.74 19.16 -18.70
CA LEU A 11 40.20 18.05 -17.91
C LEU A 11 38.80 17.72 -18.42
N SER A 12 38.72 16.66 -19.23
CA SER A 12 37.48 15.94 -19.49
C SER A 12 37.41 14.76 -18.50
N PHE A 13 36.53 14.83 -17.50
CA PHE A 13 36.16 13.65 -16.70
C PHE A 13 34.65 13.66 -16.41
N LEU A 14 33.96 12.82 -17.19
CA LEU A 14 32.80 11.99 -16.85
C LEU A 14 31.89 12.50 -15.73
N ALA A 15 30.83 13.20 -16.11
CA ALA A 15 29.63 13.35 -15.29
C ALA A 15 28.95 11.96 -15.18
N SER A 16 29.15 11.29 -14.04
CA SER A 16 28.37 10.12 -13.67
C SER A 16 26.94 10.58 -13.35
N CYS A 17 25.98 10.20 -14.20
CA CYS A 17 24.56 10.37 -13.89
C CYS A 17 24.19 9.38 -12.78
N ALA A 18 24.36 9.77 -11.53
CA ALA A 18 23.59 9.18 -10.44
C ALA A 18 22.15 9.67 -10.59
N SER A 19 21.30 8.83 -11.17
CA SER A 19 19.84 9.01 -11.10
C SER A 19 19.40 8.79 -9.66
N SER A 20 19.54 9.81 -8.82
CA SER A 20 18.87 9.87 -7.54
C SER A 20 17.36 9.89 -7.80
N SER A 21 16.74 8.72 -7.67
CA SER A 21 15.29 8.66 -7.46
C SER A 21 15.03 9.37 -6.15
N ALA A 22 14.53 10.60 -6.21
CA ALA A 22 14.12 11.34 -5.04
C ALA A 22 12.94 10.59 -4.42
N ILE A 23 13.23 9.81 -3.37
CA ILE A 23 12.22 9.21 -2.51
C ILE A 23 11.49 10.37 -1.85
N SER A 24 10.20 10.51 -2.15
CA SER A 24 9.32 11.44 -1.47
C SER A 24 9.29 11.11 0.01
N THR A 25 9.75 12.03 0.84
CA THR A 25 9.58 11.99 2.30
C THR A 25 8.11 12.21 2.62
N GLU A 26 7.32 11.15 2.63
CA GLU A 26 5.99 11.17 3.25
C GLU A 26 6.13 10.86 4.73
N THR A 27 5.93 11.88 5.56
CA THR A 27 5.72 11.70 7.00
C THR A 27 4.35 11.07 7.22
N PHE A 28 4.32 9.95 7.96
CA PHE A 28 3.08 9.30 8.40
C PHE A 28 2.19 10.30 9.14
N ASN A 29 1.04 10.61 8.58
CA ASN A 29 -0.03 11.34 9.25
C ASN A 29 -1.04 10.30 9.77
N GLU A 30 -1.38 10.32 11.06
CA GLU A 30 -2.40 9.41 11.61
C GLU A 30 -3.76 9.56 10.90
N ASP A 31 -4.04 10.74 10.34
CA ASP A 31 -5.25 11.02 9.54
C ASP A 31 -5.16 10.53 8.08
N HIS A 32 -3.97 10.18 7.60
CA HIS A 32 -3.67 9.74 6.23
C HIS A 32 -2.60 8.63 6.25
N PRO A 33 -2.99 7.37 6.52
CA PRO A 33 -2.05 6.26 6.51
C PRO A 33 -1.44 6.06 5.11
N PRO A 34 -0.22 5.50 5.01
CA PRO A 34 0.42 5.26 3.74
C PRO A 34 -0.43 4.33 2.87
N GLY A 35 -0.41 4.57 1.57
CA GLY A 35 -1.04 3.70 0.56
C GLY A 35 -0.33 2.37 0.39
N LEU A 36 -0.88 1.52 -0.49
CA LEU A 36 -0.27 0.27 -0.90
C LEU A 36 0.87 0.53 -1.89
N ALA A 37 2.01 -0.14 -1.69
CA ALA A 37 3.17 0.03 -2.55
C ALA A 37 2.93 -0.52 -3.97
N TYR A 38 2.42 -1.76 -4.08
CA TYR A 38 2.26 -2.45 -5.36
C TYR A 38 1.02 -3.37 -5.42
N PRO A 39 -0.19 -2.80 -5.37
CA PRO A 39 -1.41 -3.60 -5.45
C PRO A 39 -1.49 -4.41 -6.75
N ALA A 40 -1.39 -5.75 -6.67
CA ALA A 40 -1.37 -6.66 -7.81
C ALA A 40 -2.58 -7.63 -7.85
N LEU A 41 -2.99 -8.01 -9.06
CA LEU A 41 -3.99 -9.05 -9.32
C LEU A 41 -3.39 -10.19 -10.13
N ASP A 42 -3.18 -11.34 -9.50
CA ASP A 42 -2.63 -12.53 -10.15
C ASP A 42 -3.57 -13.09 -11.23
N THR A 43 -4.88 -13.12 -10.96
CA THR A 43 -5.86 -13.83 -11.82
C THR A 43 -7.11 -12.99 -12.16
N GLY A 44 -7.04 -11.68 -11.96
CA GLY A 44 -8.20 -10.79 -12.10
C GLY A 44 -8.86 -10.81 -13.49
N LYS A 45 -10.19 -10.84 -13.52
CA LYS A 45 -11.04 -10.78 -14.73
C LYS A 45 -11.74 -9.43 -14.82
N ARG A 46 -11.99 -8.96 -16.04
CA ARG A 46 -12.82 -7.77 -16.27
C ARG A 46 -14.30 -8.14 -16.28
N MET A 47 -15.08 -7.56 -15.37
CA MET A 47 -16.52 -7.80 -15.25
C MET A 47 -17.24 -6.61 -14.60
N PRO A 48 -18.58 -6.53 -14.69
CA PRO A 48 -19.32 -5.48 -13.98
C PRO A 48 -19.05 -5.52 -12.48
N ALA A 49 -19.00 -4.34 -11.85
CA ALA A 49 -18.78 -4.24 -10.42
C ALA A 49 -19.88 -4.99 -9.62
N PRO A 50 -19.52 -5.83 -8.64
CA PRO A 50 -20.50 -6.43 -7.75
C PRO A 50 -21.33 -5.37 -7.04
N LYS A 51 -22.63 -5.64 -6.82
CA LYS A 51 -23.55 -4.70 -6.15
C LYS A 51 -23.02 -4.18 -4.81
N ALA A 52 -22.33 -5.04 -4.04
CA ALA A 52 -21.72 -4.67 -2.76
C ALA A 52 -20.62 -3.61 -2.95
N ILE A 53 -19.71 -3.81 -3.90
CA ILE A 53 -18.65 -2.85 -4.24
C ILE A 53 -19.23 -1.54 -4.76
N SER A 54 -20.22 -1.59 -5.67
CA SER A 54 -20.88 -0.38 -6.16
C SER A 54 -21.56 0.40 -5.04
N ARG A 55 -22.25 -0.30 -4.13
CA ARG A 55 -22.94 0.33 -2.99
C ARG A 55 -21.94 0.98 -2.04
N LEU A 56 -20.87 0.26 -1.66
CA LEU A 56 -19.80 0.80 -0.84
C LEU A 56 -19.24 2.06 -1.50
N LEU A 57 -18.70 1.93 -2.71
CA LEU A 57 -18.03 3.03 -3.38
C LEU A 57 -18.91 4.26 -3.48
N LEU A 58 -20.19 4.13 -3.82
CA LEU A 58 -21.10 5.29 -3.95
C LEU A 58 -21.57 5.88 -2.61
N SER A 59 -21.38 5.16 -1.51
CA SER A 59 -21.72 5.62 -0.15
C SER A 59 -20.56 6.33 0.57
N LEU A 60 -19.32 6.12 0.12
CA LEU A 60 -18.16 6.73 0.77
C LEU A 60 -18.14 8.26 0.60
N PRO A 61 -17.69 9.02 1.62
CA PRO A 61 -17.47 10.44 1.48
C PRO A 61 -16.41 10.73 0.42
N ALA A 62 -16.63 11.75 -0.40
CA ALA A 62 -15.75 12.03 -1.54
C ALA A 62 -14.34 12.44 -1.12
N GLN A 63 -14.20 13.11 0.03
CA GLN A 63 -12.92 13.50 0.59
C GLN A 63 -12.08 12.30 1.06
N ASP A 64 -12.71 11.20 1.48
CA ASP A 64 -11.98 10.03 2.00
C ASP A 64 -11.37 9.19 0.86
N VAL A 65 -11.93 9.30 -0.34
CA VAL A 65 -11.50 8.55 -1.54
C VAL A 65 -11.03 9.47 -2.67
N LEU A 66 -10.85 10.75 -2.37
CA LEU A 66 -10.37 11.79 -3.29
C LEU A 66 -11.10 11.80 -4.64
N ALA A 67 -12.40 11.52 -4.62
CA ALA A 67 -13.22 11.47 -5.81
C ALA A 67 -14.69 11.78 -5.61
N SER A 68 -15.20 12.60 -6.52
CA SER A 68 -16.62 12.93 -6.65
C SER A 68 -17.47 11.66 -6.82
N ARG A 69 -18.76 11.78 -6.48
CA ARG A 69 -19.70 10.68 -6.66
C ARG A 69 -19.90 10.37 -8.14
N GLU A 70 -19.88 11.39 -8.98
CA GLU A 70 -20.04 11.32 -10.43
C GLU A 70 -18.88 10.56 -11.07
N LEU A 71 -17.64 10.81 -10.64
CA LEU A 71 -16.46 10.07 -11.09
C LEU A 71 -16.56 8.58 -10.71
N ARG A 72 -16.95 8.28 -9.47
CA ARG A 72 -17.21 6.92 -9.00
C ARG A 72 -18.30 6.22 -9.80
N GLN A 73 -19.40 6.91 -10.11
CA GLN A 73 -20.48 6.38 -10.94
C GLN A 73 -19.99 6.04 -12.35
N ARG A 74 -19.26 6.96 -12.98
CA ARG A 74 -18.70 6.75 -14.32
C ARG A 74 -17.75 5.55 -14.34
N TYR A 75 -16.90 5.43 -13.33
CA TYR A 75 -15.98 4.30 -13.19
C TYR A 75 -16.73 2.95 -13.11
N LEU A 76 -17.83 2.92 -12.33
CA LEU A 76 -18.67 1.74 -12.13
C LEU A 76 -19.56 1.37 -13.33
N GLN A 77 -19.65 2.21 -14.37
CA GLN A 77 -20.40 1.90 -15.59
C GLN A 77 -19.67 0.91 -16.51
N GLY A 78 -18.35 0.76 -16.36
CA GLY A 78 -17.57 -0.18 -17.16
C GLY A 78 -17.29 -1.52 -16.48
N ASN A 79 -16.53 -2.37 -17.15
CA ASN A 79 -16.03 -3.61 -16.58
C ASN A 79 -14.76 -3.34 -15.77
N ILE A 80 -14.83 -3.64 -14.48
CA ILE A 80 -13.71 -3.51 -13.55
C ILE A 80 -12.87 -4.77 -13.52
N ARG A 81 -11.55 -4.64 -13.38
CA ARG A 81 -10.65 -5.78 -13.15
C ARG A 81 -10.75 -6.20 -11.67
N MET A 82 -11.17 -7.44 -11.46
CA MET A 82 -11.50 -7.97 -10.14
C MET A 82 -11.10 -9.44 -10.03
N GLN A 83 -10.72 -9.85 -8.83
CA GLN A 83 -10.56 -11.24 -8.42
C GLN A 83 -11.56 -11.57 -7.32
N GLU A 84 -12.24 -12.71 -7.45
CA GLU A 84 -12.99 -13.30 -6.33
C GLU A 84 -11.99 -14.00 -5.42
N VAL A 85 -12.02 -13.65 -4.14
CA VAL A 85 -11.20 -14.28 -3.11
C VAL A 85 -12.13 -15.12 -2.24
N PRO A 86 -11.81 -16.40 -1.95
CA PRO A 86 -12.61 -17.21 -1.05
C PRO A 86 -12.77 -16.51 0.31
N GLY A 87 -14.01 -16.40 0.77
CA GLY A 87 -14.34 -15.90 2.10
C GLY A 87 -14.68 -17.01 3.08
N GLN A 88 -14.93 -16.63 4.32
CA GLN A 88 -15.38 -17.57 5.35
C GLN A 88 -16.71 -18.22 4.95
N ALA A 89 -16.86 -19.50 5.27
CA ALA A 89 -18.07 -20.29 5.01
C ALA A 89 -18.54 -20.27 3.53
N GLY A 90 -17.60 -20.15 2.57
CA GLY A 90 -17.93 -20.14 1.14
C GLY A 90 -18.48 -18.82 0.61
N SER A 91 -18.46 -17.75 1.43
CA SER A 91 -18.75 -16.39 0.96
C SER A 91 -17.75 -15.92 -0.10
N LYS A 92 -18.17 -14.96 -0.91
CA LYS A 92 -17.31 -14.36 -1.93
C LYS A 92 -16.79 -13.04 -1.41
N ASN A 93 -15.47 -12.95 -1.26
CA ASN A 93 -14.81 -11.68 -1.12
C ASN A 93 -14.29 -11.20 -2.47
N TYR A 94 -13.98 -9.91 -2.56
CA TYR A 94 -13.51 -9.28 -3.77
C TYR A 94 -12.18 -8.58 -3.52
N LEU A 95 -11.32 -8.64 -4.52
CA LEU A 95 -10.18 -7.76 -4.69
C LEU A 95 -10.36 -7.04 -6.03
N VAL A 96 -10.53 -5.73 -5.99
CA VAL A 96 -10.68 -4.87 -7.15
C VAL A 96 -9.39 -4.10 -7.31
N ILE A 97 -8.79 -4.15 -8.50
CA ILE A 97 -7.65 -3.31 -8.87
C ILE A 97 -7.88 -2.90 -10.29
N ASP A 98 -8.35 -1.69 -10.50
CA ASP A 98 -8.73 -1.31 -11.84
C ASP A 98 -8.43 0.14 -12.17
N ARG A 99 -8.02 0.31 -13.42
CA ARG A 99 -7.73 1.58 -14.09
C ARG A 99 -8.67 1.66 -15.28
N ASN A 100 -9.97 1.83 -15.01
CA ASN A 100 -10.95 2.05 -16.06
C ASN A 100 -10.92 3.53 -16.44
N GLY A 101 -10.00 3.89 -17.33
CA GLY A 101 -9.69 5.26 -17.70
C GLY A 101 -8.19 5.52 -17.66
N SER A 102 -7.78 6.74 -18.01
CA SER A 102 -6.41 7.17 -17.79
C SER A 102 -6.23 7.38 -16.28
N GLY A 103 -5.11 6.89 -15.73
CA GLY A 103 -4.45 7.32 -14.48
C GLY A 103 -5.14 7.13 -13.12
N TYR A 104 -6.47 7.09 -13.06
CA TYR A 104 -7.28 6.99 -11.84
C TYR A 104 -7.78 5.56 -11.59
N GLY A 105 -7.65 5.06 -10.37
CA GLY A 105 -8.05 3.71 -10.01
C GLY A 105 -8.38 3.49 -8.55
N PHE A 106 -9.23 2.49 -8.31
CA PHE A 106 -9.55 1.99 -6.98
C PHE A 106 -8.84 0.67 -6.73
N TRP A 107 -8.33 0.55 -5.52
CA TRP A 107 -8.02 -0.71 -4.90
C TRP A 107 -9.04 -0.97 -3.79
N ILE A 108 -9.70 -2.14 -3.82
CA ILE A 108 -10.68 -2.50 -2.79
C ILE A 108 -10.52 -3.98 -2.44
N ARG A 109 -10.40 -4.28 -1.16
CA ARG A 109 -10.43 -5.65 -0.64
C ARG A 109 -11.57 -5.80 0.36
N SER A 110 -12.48 -6.74 0.13
CA SER A 110 -13.57 -7.06 1.08
C SER A 110 -13.23 -8.25 1.96
N PHE A 111 -13.76 -8.26 3.18
CA PHE A 111 -13.58 -9.33 4.16
C PHE A 111 -14.92 -9.65 4.82
N GLN A 112 -15.55 -10.74 4.39
CA GLN A 112 -16.77 -11.23 5.00
C GLN A 112 -16.55 -11.48 6.49
N GLY A 113 -17.48 -11.00 7.30
CA GLY A 113 -17.51 -11.26 8.73
C GLY A 113 -17.94 -12.69 9.07
N THR A 114 -17.75 -13.07 10.33
CA THR A 114 -18.32 -14.31 10.87
C THR A 114 -19.84 -14.30 10.82
N ARG A 115 -20.43 -13.10 10.91
CA ARG A 115 -21.84 -12.83 10.65
C ARG A 115 -22.02 -12.35 9.21
N PRO A 116 -22.99 -12.91 8.43
CA PRO A 116 -23.18 -12.58 7.02
C PRO A 116 -23.43 -11.09 6.75
N GLU A 117 -24.05 -10.38 7.69
CA GLU A 117 -24.39 -8.96 7.57
C GLU A 117 -23.20 -8.01 7.78
N ILE A 118 -22.05 -8.51 8.27
CA ILE A 118 -20.85 -7.68 8.47
C ILE A 118 -19.87 -7.91 7.33
N THR A 119 -19.35 -6.84 6.75
CA THR A 119 -18.20 -6.90 5.84
C THR A 119 -17.21 -5.81 6.19
N GLY A 120 -15.95 -6.20 6.37
CA GLY A 120 -14.82 -5.28 6.40
C GLY A 120 -14.37 -4.92 4.99
N TYR A 121 -13.90 -3.69 4.79
CA TYR A 121 -13.31 -3.26 3.54
C TYR A 121 -12.02 -2.52 3.82
N LEU A 122 -11.00 -2.79 2.99
CA LEU A 122 -9.89 -1.88 2.80
C LEU A 122 -10.07 -1.20 1.44
N VAL A 123 -9.82 0.11 1.38
CA VAL A 123 -10.03 0.94 0.20
C VAL A 123 -8.85 1.88 0.04
N GLU A 124 -8.30 1.96 -1.17
CA GLU A 124 -7.38 3.01 -1.55
C GLU A 124 -7.77 3.53 -2.93
N VAL A 125 -7.66 4.83 -3.09
CA VAL A 125 -7.74 5.49 -4.39
C VAL A 125 -6.40 6.07 -4.72
N ARG A 126 -5.99 5.86 -5.98
CA ARG A 126 -4.81 6.49 -6.54
C ARG A 126 -5.13 7.11 -7.88
N GLY A 127 -4.56 8.28 -8.14
CA GLY A 127 -4.64 8.95 -9.43
C GLY A 127 -3.32 9.59 -9.84
N VAL A 128 -3.25 10.05 -11.09
CA VAL A 128 -2.10 10.81 -11.60
C VAL A 128 -2.41 12.30 -11.58
N CYS A 129 -1.41 13.11 -11.21
CA CYS A 129 -1.60 14.55 -11.05
C CYS A 129 -1.97 15.27 -12.36
N VAL A 130 -1.47 14.79 -13.50
CA VAL A 130 -1.77 15.40 -14.80
C VAL A 130 -3.27 15.39 -15.14
N GLU A 131 -4.04 14.46 -14.58
CA GLU A 131 -5.49 14.35 -14.82
C GLU A 131 -6.33 15.28 -13.95
N LEU A 132 -5.83 15.67 -12.78
CA LEU A 132 -6.49 16.68 -11.94
C LEU A 132 -6.55 18.06 -12.61
N HIS A 133 -5.65 18.31 -13.55
CA HIS A 133 -5.58 19.55 -14.33
C HIS A 133 -6.41 19.50 -15.61
N GLY A 134 -7.06 18.38 -15.90
CA GLY A 134 -7.94 18.24 -17.06
C GLY A 134 -9.23 19.05 -16.90
N SER A 135 -9.81 19.49 -18.02
CA SER A 135 -11.10 20.20 -18.05
C SER A 135 -12.32 19.29 -17.79
N ASP A 136 -12.12 18.07 -17.27
CA ASP A 136 -13.21 17.13 -17.02
C ASP A 136 -13.92 17.50 -15.71
N PRO A 137 -15.20 17.94 -15.77
CA PRO A 137 -15.95 18.35 -14.60
C PRO A 137 -16.16 17.22 -13.59
N ALA A 138 -15.92 15.94 -13.94
CA ALA A 138 -15.95 14.85 -12.96
C ALA A 138 -14.83 14.94 -11.91
N TYR A 139 -13.74 15.66 -12.19
CA TYR A 139 -12.69 16.01 -11.22
C TYR A 139 -12.97 17.34 -10.50
N ALA A 140 -14.15 17.93 -10.66
CA ALA A 140 -14.58 19.03 -9.80
C ALA A 140 -14.70 18.56 -8.34
N GLU A 141 -14.54 19.50 -7.40
CA GLU A 141 -14.49 19.27 -5.94
C GLU A 141 -15.50 18.23 -5.42
N PRO A 142 -15.17 17.42 -4.39
CA PRO A 142 -14.01 17.57 -3.50
C PRO A 142 -12.81 16.76 -3.99
N VAL A 143 -11.78 17.48 -4.43
CA VAL A 143 -10.46 16.94 -4.81
C VAL A 143 -9.36 17.87 -4.27
N ALA A 144 -9.71 18.83 -3.39
CA ALA A 144 -8.78 19.80 -2.79
C ALA A 144 -7.52 19.15 -2.19
N GLU A 145 -7.67 18.01 -1.51
CA GLU A 145 -6.56 17.26 -0.95
C GLU A 145 -5.65 16.66 -2.03
N ALA A 146 -6.22 15.99 -3.04
CA ALA A 146 -5.46 15.52 -4.19
C ALA A 146 -4.78 16.67 -4.97
N LYS A 147 -5.44 17.84 -5.09
CA LYS A 147 -4.82 19.05 -5.64
C LYS A 147 -3.66 19.56 -4.78
N ARG A 148 -3.79 19.49 -3.45
CA ARG A 148 -2.73 19.85 -2.51
C ARG A 148 -1.53 18.92 -2.67
N GLN A 149 -1.73 17.60 -2.72
CA GLN A 149 -0.66 16.62 -2.97
C GLN A 149 0.03 16.91 -4.32
N CYS A 150 -0.74 17.13 -5.38
CA CYS A 150 -0.21 17.41 -6.72
C CYS A 150 0.40 18.80 -6.91
N SER A 151 0.31 19.69 -5.92
CA SER A 151 0.99 20.99 -5.94
C SER A 151 2.45 20.90 -5.49
N VAL A 152 2.86 19.78 -4.88
CA VAL A 152 4.22 19.54 -4.43
C VAL A 152 5.11 19.21 -5.63
N ARG A 153 6.25 19.91 -5.75
CA ARG A 153 7.19 19.72 -6.85
C ARG A 153 7.75 18.29 -6.84
N GLY A 154 7.66 17.61 -7.98
CA GLY A 154 8.15 16.24 -8.14
C GLY A 154 7.08 15.16 -7.90
N THR A 155 5.93 15.54 -7.36
CA THR A 155 4.79 14.63 -7.20
C THR A 155 4.08 14.40 -8.52
N SER A 156 3.90 13.13 -8.90
CA SER A 156 3.23 12.72 -10.14
C SER A 156 1.91 11.98 -9.91
N HIS A 157 1.63 11.62 -8.65
CA HIS A 157 0.45 10.86 -8.23
C HIS A 157 -0.13 11.46 -6.96
N PHE A 158 -1.40 11.18 -6.72
CA PHE A 158 -2.06 11.40 -5.43
C PHE A 158 -2.70 10.10 -4.98
N ASP A 159 -2.86 9.93 -3.68
CA ASP A 159 -3.58 8.81 -3.10
C ASP A 159 -4.40 9.23 -1.87
N SER A 160 -5.43 8.44 -1.57
CA SER A 160 -6.31 8.63 -0.41
C SER A 160 -5.74 8.13 0.90
N GLY A 161 -4.57 7.50 0.86
CA GLY A 161 -4.10 6.58 1.89
C GLY A 161 -4.95 5.31 1.95
N LEU A 162 -4.47 4.30 2.66
CA LEU A 162 -5.24 3.09 2.91
C LEU A 162 -6.35 3.35 3.93
N ARG A 163 -7.61 3.30 3.51
CA ARG A 163 -8.79 3.47 4.38
C ARG A 163 -9.37 2.12 4.77
N ALA A 164 -9.96 2.03 5.97
CA ALA A 164 -10.68 0.85 6.42
C ALA A 164 -12.12 1.19 6.79
N TYR A 165 -13.07 0.38 6.32
CA TYR A 165 -14.48 0.53 6.63
C TYR A 165 -15.07 -0.75 7.16
N ARG A 166 -16.01 -0.63 8.10
CA ARG A 166 -16.90 -1.70 8.50
C ARG A 166 -18.31 -1.39 8.01
N VAL A 167 -18.91 -2.33 7.30
CA VAL A 167 -20.29 -2.22 6.82
C VAL A 167 -21.14 -3.27 7.50
N ILE A 168 -22.26 -2.82 8.08
CA ILE A 168 -23.34 -3.67 8.56
C ILE A 168 -24.54 -3.45 7.62
N ASP A 169 -25.16 -4.53 7.15
CA ASP A 169 -26.30 -4.42 6.23
C ASP A 169 -27.38 -3.46 6.77
N GLY A 170 -27.79 -2.52 5.91
CA GLY A 170 -28.77 -1.48 6.25
C GLY A 170 -28.21 -0.28 7.00
N GLN A 171 -26.94 -0.27 7.38
CA GLN A 171 -26.26 0.85 8.02
C GLN A 171 -25.29 1.56 7.06
N PRO A 172 -25.01 2.86 7.25
CA PRO A 172 -23.93 3.52 6.54
C PRO A 172 -22.58 2.87 6.87
N PRO A 173 -21.58 2.90 5.96
CA PRO A 173 -20.23 2.47 6.29
C PRO A 173 -19.68 3.25 7.47
N GLU A 174 -19.09 2.53 8.42
CA GLU A 174 -18.34 3.09 9.54
C GLU A 174 -16.87 3.17 9.14
N ASP A 175 -16.28 4.37 9.22
CA ASP A 175 -14.84 4.55 9.06
C ASP A 175 -14.12 4.00 10.30
N VAL A 176 -13.28 2.99 10.07
CA VAL A 176 -12.46 2.33 11.09
C VAL A 176 -10.97 2.44 10.73
N THR A 177 -10.58 3.43 9.92
CA THR A 177 -9.19 3.62 9.45
C THR A 177 -8.19 3.71 10.61
N ALA A 178 -8.56 4.35 11.73
CA ALA A 178 -7.70 4.40 12.91
C ALA A 178 -7.35 3.00 13.48
N SER A 179 -8.21 2.00 13.28
CA SER A 179 -7.96 0.62 13.77
C SER A 179 -6.90 -0.13 12.98
N ILE A 180 -6.50 0.38 11.80
CA ILE A 180 -5.49 -0.22 10.94
C ILE A 180 -4.17 0.54 10.96
N ALA A 181 -4.00 1.52 11.86
CA ALA A 181 -2.74 2.23 12.02
C ALA A 181 -1.60 1.25 12.40
N PRO A 182 -0.34 1.55 12.05
CA PRO A 182 0.82 0.78 12.50
C PRO A 182 0.86 0.63 14.04
N ASP A 183 1.59 -0.37 14.51
CA ASP A 183 1.75 -0.65 15.94
C ASP A 183 2.22 0.62 16.66
N PRO A 184 1.50 1.08 17.71
CA PRO A 184 1.87 2.30 18.44
C PRO A 184 3.25 2.21 19.13
N ALA A 185 3.80 1.01 19.32
CA ALA A 185 5.19 0.85 19.77
C ALA A 185 6.21 1.43 18.78
N VAL A 186 5.80 1.59 17.52
CA VAL A 186 6.57 2.19 16.42
C VAL A 186 6.44 3.72 16.51
N SER A 187 7.02 4.28 17.57
CA SER A 187 6.93 5.72 17.87
C SER A 187 7.50 6.61 16.76
N SER A 188 7.14 7.91 16.77
CA SER A 188 7.74 8.90 15.87
C SER A 188 9.27 8.94 15.98
N ALA A 189 9.83 8.84 17.19
CA ALA A 189 11.27 8.80 17.43
C ALA A 189 11.95 7.59 16.77
N TRP A 190 11.29 6.44 16.80
CA TRP A 190 11.78 5.23 16.11
C TRP A 190 11.78 5.44 14.59
N ARG A 191 10.73 6.05 14.03
CA ARG A 191 10.66 6.35 12.59
C ARG A 191 11.74 7.35 12.16
N GLU A 192 11.98 8.39 12.96
CA GLU A 192 13.04 9.37 12.70
C GLU A 192 14.43 8.73 12.72
N GLN A 193 14.69 7.84 13.68
CA GLN A 193 15.93 7.08 13.74
C GLN A 193 16.16 6.27 12.47
N TYR A 194 15.12 5.59 11.96
CA TYR A 194 15.23 4.74 10.79
C TYR A 194 15.34 5.56 9.50
N ALA A 195 14.62 6.67 9.39
CA ALA A 195 14.76 7.61 8.30
C ALA A 195 16.18 8.20 8.21
N ALA A 196 16.84 8.44 9.35
CA ALA A 196 18.24 8.88 9.39
C ALA A 196 19.23 7.84 8.83
N LEU A 197 18.80 6.57 8.77
CA LEU A 197 19.54 5.45 8.17
C LEU A 197 19.02 5.14 6.75
N THR A 198 18.51 6.15 6.05
CA THR A 198 18.00 6.07 4.67
C THR A 198 16.91 5.02 4.44
N ALA A 199 16.25 4.56 5.52
CA ALA A 199 15.13 3.65 5.42
C ALA A 199 13.89 4.33 4.80
N SER A 200 13.03 3.53 4.18
CA SER A 200 11.78 3.98 3.60
C SER A 200 10.83 4.53 4.68
N PRO A 201 9.82 5.33 4.28
CA PRO A 201 8.61 5.48 5.09
C PRO A 201 7.96 4.13 5.39
N ILE A 202 7.05 4.09 6.37
CA ILE A 202 6.21 2.92 6.61
C ILE A 202 5.29 2.71 5.40
N PHE A 203 5.12 1.46 4.98
CA PHE A 203 4.14 1.08 3.96
C PHE A 203 3.59 -0.33 4.21
N VAL A 204 2.56 -0.72 3.47
CA VAL A 204 1.94 -2.05 3.58
C VAL A 204 2.72 -3.07 2.76
N ASP A 205 3.13 -4.16 3.41
CA ASP A 205 3.41 -5.44 2.78
C ASP A 205 2.09 -6.18 2.51
N ASP A 206 1.66 -6.13 1.25
CA ASP A 206 0.38 -6.62 0.77
C ASP A 206 0.42 -8.03 0.17
N MET A 207 1.55 -8.75 0.28
CA MET A 207 1.75 -10.05 -0.39
C MET A 207 0.61 -11.05 -0.12
N ASN A 208 0.06 -11.01 1.11
CA ASN A 208 -0.98 -11.93 1.55
C ASN A 208 -2.39 -11.37 1.39
N LEU A 209 -2.58 -10.08 1.13
CA LEU A 209 -3.90 -9.46 1.04
C LEU A 209 -4.75 -10.03 -0.09
N GLY A 210 -4.13 -10.56 -1.14
CA GLY A 210 -4.82 -11.22 -2.24
C GLY A 210 -5.57 -12.50 -1.86
N GLN A 211 -5.22 -13.12 -0.72
CA GLN A 211 -5.70 -14.46 -0.36
C GLN A 211 -6.15 -14.56 1.10
N LEU A 212 -5.49 -13.84 2.00
CA LEU A 212 -5.65 -13.95 3.44
C LEU A 212 -6.14 -12.62 4.04
N PRO A 213 -6.83 -12.68 5.19
CA PRO A 213 -7.39 -11.51 5.85
C PRO A 213 -6.35 -10.76 6.70
N VAL A 214 -5.12 -10.60 6.19
CA VAL A 214 -4.00 -10.00 6.93
C VAL A 214 -3.06 -9.23 6.01
N PHE A 215 -2.48 -8.17 6.57
CA PHE A 215 -1.34 -7.47 6.01
C PHE A 215 -0.36 -7.06 7.11
N ARG A 216 0.81 -6.57 6.71
CA ARG A 216 1.85 -6.12 7.63
C ARG A 216 2.31 -4.72 7.28
N TRP A 217 2.45 -3.86 8.27
CA TRP A 217 3.18 -2.61 8.13
C TRP A 217 4.67 -2.88 8.24
N ILE A 218 5.44 -2.37 7.28
CA ILE A 218 6.89 -2.55 7.24
C ILE A 218 7.63 -1.25 6.90
N ILE A 219 8.93 -1.27 7.19
CA ILE A 219 9.92 -0.37 6.63
C ILE A 219 10.94 -1.21 5.88
N GLU A 220 11.39 -0.72 4.73
CA GLU A 220 12.56 -1.24 4.02
C GLU A 220 13.79 -0.38 4.33
N THR A 221 14.92 -1.01 4.60
CA THR A 221 16.17 -0.29 4.84
C THR A 221 16.94 -0.13 3.55
N ASP A 222 17.96 0.72 3.57
CA ASP A 222 18.97 0.75 2.53
C ASP A 222 19.57 -0.66 2.35
N PRO A 223 19.56 -1.23 1.13
CA PRO A 223 20.08 -2.58 0.89
C PRO A 223 21.58 -2.68 1.16
N ASP A 224 22.33 -1.59 1.04
CA ASP A 224 23.78 -1.55 1.29
C ASP A 224 24.10 -1.27 2.78
N GLN A 225 23.10 -0.84 3.55
CA GLN A 225 23.22 -0.53 4.99
C GLN A 225 22.05 -1.13 5.78
N PRO A 226 21.95 -2.47 5.88
CA PRO A 226 20.91 -3.11 6.66
C PRO A 226 21.04 -2.75 8.14
N LEU A 227 19.90 -2.78 8.84
CA LEU A 227 19.88 -2.62 10.28
C LEU A 227 20.52 -3.83 10.98
N PRO A 228 21.03 -3.67 12.22
CA PRO A 228 21.52 -4.79 13.00
C PRO A 228 20.44 -5.88 13.14
N VAL A 229 20.82 -7.15 12.92
CA VAL A 229 19.92 -8.30 13.10
C VAL A 229 19.45 -8.45 14.57
N SER A 230 20.25 -7.93 15.50
CA SER A 230 19.89 -7.84 16.93
C SER A 230 18.84 -6.78 17.25
N ASP A 231 18.51 -5.88 16.30
CA ASP A 231 17.43 -4.93 16.49
C ASP A 231 16.10 -5.69 16.67
N PRO A 232 15.29 -5.37 17.70
CA PRO A 232 14.09 -6.14 18.03
C PRO A 232 12.98 -6.04 16.98
N TYR A 233 13.02 -5.05 16.08
CA TYR A 233 12.01 -4.83 15.04
C TYR A 233 12.38 -5.45 13.70
N THR A 234 13.63 -5.87 13.53
CA THR A 234 14.10 -6.31 12.22
C THR A 234 13.77 -7.76 11.91
N PHE A 235 13.60 -8.02 10.62
CA PHE A 235 13.49 -9.34 10.02
C PHE A 235 14.20 -9.31 8.66
N TYR A 236 14.26 -10.45 7.95
CA TYR A 236 14.87 -10.49 6.62
C TYR A 236 16.33 -9.95 6.62
N ASN A 237 17.15 -10.47 7.54
CA ASN A 237 18.56 -10.05 7.76
C ASN A 237 18.78 -8.55 8.00
N GLY A 238 17.80 -7.85 8.60
CA GLY A 238 17.95 -6.42 8.87
C GLY A 238 17.53 -5.51 7.71
N HIS A 239 17.16 -6.07 6.56
CA HIS A 239 16.70 -5.29 5.41
C HIS A 239 15.26 -4.79 5.54
N ARG A 240 14.51 -5.33 6.49
CA ARG A 240 13.15 -4.90 6.79
C ARG A 240 12.91 -4.81 8.28
N ALA A 241 12.01 -3.90 8.66
CA ALA A 241 11.52 -3.80 10.03
C ALA A 241 10.01 -3.89 10.12
N HIS A 242 9.55 -4.54 11.18
CA HIS A 242 8.15 -4.80 11.47
C HIS A 242 7.51 -3.61 12.19
N ALA A 243 6.36 -3.18 11.69
CA ALA A 243 5.56 -2.13 12.29
C ALA A 243 4.12 -2.57 12.61
N GLY A 244 3.89 -3.87 12.83
CA GLY A 244 2.58 -4.43 13.18
C GLY A 244 1.92 -5.21 12.05
N PHE A 245 1.16 -6.25 12.40
CA PHE A 245 0.19 -6.88 11.53
C PHE A 245 -1.21 -6.31 11.78
N VAL A 246 -2.02 -6.28 10.73
CA VAL A 246 -3.45 -6.00 10.83
C VAL A 246 -4.22 -7.20 10.32
N VAL A 247 -5.12 -7.75 11.14
CA VAL A 247 -5.92 -8.93 10.82
C VAL A 247 -7.41 -8.59 10.86
N TRP A 248 -8.16 -8.97 9.83
CA TRP A 248 -9.62 -9.01 9.93
C TRP A 248 -10.03 -10.30 10.64
N ASN A 249 -10.58 -10.17 11.86
CA ASN A 249 -10.94 -11.32 12.69
C ASN A 249 -12.37 -11.83 12.47
N GLY A 250 -13.09 -11.29 11.48
CA GLY A 250 -14.49 -11.60 11.22
C GLY A 250 -15.49 -10.59 11.80
N GLU A 251 -15.02 -9.63 12.60
CA GLU A 251 -15.87 -8.57 13.17
C GLU A 251 -15.25 -7.18 13.02
N ARG A 252 -13.93 -7.09 13.19
CA ARG A 252 -13.15 -5.85 13.11
C ARG A 252 -11.73 -6.12 12.63
N PHE A 253 -11.04 -5.06 12.24
CA PHE A 253 -9.59 -5.09 12.08
C PHE A 253 -8.92 -5.04 13.46
N GLU A 254 -7.86 -5.82 13.62
CA GLU A 254 -7.12 -5.98 14.86
C GLU A 254 -5.63 -5.88 14.61
N ASN A 255 -4.97 -4.97 15.32
CA ASN A 255 -3.53 -4.86 15.35
C ASN A 255 -2.90 -5.99 16.18
N ARG A 256 -1.89 -6.64 15.63
CA ARG A 256 -1.16 -7.74 16.28
C ARG A 256 0.34 -7.58 16.05
N LYS A 257 1.12 -7.85 17.10
CA LYS A 257 2.58 -7.93 17.00
C LYS A 257 3.06 -9.20 16.28
N THR A 258 2.31 -10.29 16.44
CA THR A 258 2.64 -11.59 15.85
C THR A 258 1.41 -12.24 15.25
N VAL A 259 1.59 -13.06 14.22
CA VAL A 259 0.51 -13.86 13.61
C VAL A 259 0.93 -15.32 13.49
N PRO A 260 -0.01 -16.27 13.53
CA PRO A 260 0.30 -17.67 13.26
C PRO A 260 0.69 -17.88 11.80
N ARG A 261 1.49 -18.91 11.52
CA ARG A 261 1.96 -19.32 10.19
C ARG A 261 0.83 -19.53 9.18
N ALA A 262 -0.36 -19.93 9.64
CA ALA A 262 -1.55 -20.06 8.80
C ALA A 262 -2.04 -18.73 8.20
N LEU A 263 -1.75 -17.59 8.85
CA LEU A 263 -2.05 -16.25 8.34
C LEU A 263 -0.87 -15.64 7.56
N TRP A 264 0.35 -16.12 7.74
CA TRP A 264 1.51 -15.68 6.98
C TRP A 264 2.28 -16.89 6.42
N PRO A 265 1.68 -17.61 5.45
CA PRO A 265 2.28 -18.81 4.90
C PRO A 265 3.54 -18.44 4.15
N CYS A 266 4.50 -19.36 4.14
CA CYS A 266 5.72 -19.19 3.37
C CYS A 266 5.38 -19.14 1.88
N GLU A 267 5.96 -18.17 1.19
CA GLU A 267 6.01 -18.22 -0.26
C GLU A 267 6.80 -19.46 -0.69
N LYS A 268 6.17 -20.29 -1.52
CA LYS A 268 6.81 -21.47 -2.10
C LYS A 268 7.70 -21.01 -3.25
N TRP A 269 8.90 -20.55 -2.91
CA TRP A 269 9.94 -20.29 -3.89
C TRP A 269 10.49 -21.61 -4.41
N ARG A 270 10.76 -21.64 -5.72
CA ARG A 270 11.55 -22.71 -6.32
C ARG A 270 12.94 -22.19 -6.61
N ASP A 271 13.96 -22.99 -6.35
CA ASP A 271 15.30 -22.69 -6.85
C ASP A 271 15.35 -22.78 -8.39
N TYR A 272 16.50 -22.44 -8.97
CA TYR A 272 16.73 -22.56 -10.41
C TYR A 272 16.52 -23.99 -10.95
N ASP A 273 16.62 -24.99 -10.09
CA ASP A 273 16.43 -26.41 -10.41
C ASP A 273 14.98 -26.89 -10.19
N GLY A 274 14.08 -26.00 -9.79
CA GLY A 274 12.66 -26.27 -9.58
C GLY A 274 12.31 -26.90 -8.23
N ASN A 275 13.26 -27.08 -7.31
CA ASN A 275 13.02 -27.61 -5.98
C ASN A 275 12.30 -26.59 -5.11
N LEU A 276 11.30 -27.05 -4.36
CA LEU A 276 10.68 -26.22 -3.33
C LEU A 276 11.72 -25.93 -2.25
N LEU A 277 12.06 -24.66 -2.09
CA LEU A 277 12.91 -24.24 -0.99
C LEU A 277 12.11 -24.40 0.32
N PRO A 278 12.71 -24.89 1.41
CA PRO A 278 12.11 -24.78 2.74
C PRO A 278 11.78 -23.32 3.02
N CYS A 279 10.78 -23.06 3.88
CA CYS A 279 10.38 -21.71 4.27
C CYS A 279 11.60 -20.81 4.50
N ALA A 280 11.94 -20.01 3.49
CA ALA A 280 12.95 -19.00 3.60
C ALA A 280 12.21 -17.76 4.07
N ASP A 281 11.80 -17.75 5.33
CA ASP A 281 11.77 -16.49 6.06
C ASP A 281 13.24 -16.00 5.96
N ALA A 282 13.60 -15.14 5.00
CA ALA A 282 14.91 -15.22 4.34
C ALA A 282 16.14 -14.71 5.14
N SER A 283 16.27 -15.14 6.39
CA SER A 283 17.46 -15.13 7.22
C SER A 283 17.67 -16.54 7.81
N PRO A 284 18.89 -16.89 8.22
CA PRO A 284 19.14 -18.06 9.07
C PRO A 284 18.35 -18.06 10.39
N GLU A 285 17.78 -16.92 10.79
CA GLU A 285 17.04 -16.71 12.05
C GLU A 285 15.51 -16.73 11.90
N GLY A 286 15.00 -16.79 10.67
CA GLY A 286 13.57 -16.75 10.37
C GLY A 286 12.89 -15.40 10.62
N ASP A 287 11.57 -15.38 10.48
CA ASP A 287 10.74 -14.21 10.78
C ASP A 287 10.14 -14.34 12.18
N ARG A 288 10.78 -13.70 13.15
CA ARG A 288 10.41 -13.74 14.57
C ARG A 288 9.01 -13.23 14.89
N PHE A 289 8.33 -12.61 13.92
CA PHE A 289 6.96 -12.11 14.08
C PHE A 289 5.90 -13.12 13.62
N ILE A 290 6.33 -14.26 13.05
CA ILE A 290 5.47 -15.37 12.68
C ILE A 290 5.63 -16.49 13.71
N ALA A 291 4.51 -16.90 14.31
CA ALA A 291 4.46 -18.04 15.23
C ALA A 291 4.08 -19.32 14.47
N ASP A 292 4.79 -20.42 14.70
CA ASP A 292 4.43 -21.72 14.15
C ASP A 292 3.24 -22.38 14.86
#